data_AF-A5A3E1-F1
#
_entry.id   AF-A5A3E1-F1
#
_cell.length_a   1.000
_cell.length_b   1.000
_cell.length_c   1.000
_cell.angle_alpha   90.00
_cell.angle_beta   90.00
_cell.angle_gamma   90.00
#
_symmetry.space_group_name_H-M   'P 1'
#
loop_
_entity.id
_entity.type
_entity.pdbx_description
1 polymer ?
#
loop_
_entity_poly.entity_id
_entity_poly.type
_entity_poly.pdbx_seq_one_letter_code
_entity_poly.pdbx_strand_id
1 'polypeptide(L)'
;PVDGVVLVDPEYLKDRKVFVTLTCAFRYGREDLDVLGLSFRKDLYISTFQAFPPIAEERKPNSRLQERLLKKLGQQAHPFHFTIPQNLPCSVTLQPGPEDTGKACGVDYEVRAFCARAVEEKIHKRNSVRLVIRKVQYAPEKPGP
;
A
#
# COMPACT_ATOMS: atom_id res chain seq x y z
N PRO A 1 4.34 -11.13 4.22
CA PRO A 1 3.66 -10.05 4.98
C PRO A 1 4.31 -8.71 4.63
N VAL A 2 3.60 -7.61 4.83
CA VAL A 2 4.14 -6.25 4.70
C VAL A 2 4.13 -5.65 6.10
N ASP A 3 5.31 -5.51 6.71
CA ASP A 3 5.47 -4.98 8.06
C ASP A 3 6.18 -3.63 7.98
N GLY A 4 5.65 -2.63 8.67
CA GLY A 4 6.22 -1.29 8.67
C GLY A 4 5.89 -0.51 9.93
N VAL A 5 6.40 0.73 9.97
CA VAL A 5 6.17 1.71 11.03
C VAL A 5 5.92 3.06 10.37
N VAL A 6 4.91 3.78 10.85
CA VAL A 6 4.65 5.18 10.49
C VAL A 6 5.08 6.09 11.63
N LEU A 7 5.75 7.20 11.31
CA LEU A 7 6.07 8.25 12.27
C LEU A 7 5.02 9.35 12.12
N VAL A 8 4.43 9.76 13.24
CA VAL A 8 3.30 10.70 13.27
C VAL A 8 3.72 11.97 13.99
N ASP A 9 3.31 13.12 13.48
CA ASP A 9 3.43 14.39 14.19
C ASP A 9 2.13 14.68 14.95
N PRO A 10 2.12 14.65 16.29
CA PRO A 10 0.93 14.91 17.10
C PRO A 10 0.34 16.31 16.90
N GLU A 11 1.19 17.31 16.69
CA GLU A 11 0.77 18.70 16.51
C GLU A 11 0.01 18.87 15.19
N TYR A 12 0.46 18.17 14.16
CA TYR A 12 -0.24 18.09 12.88
C TYR A 12 -1.55 17.32 12.99
N LEU A 13 -1.57 16.20 13.73
CA LEU A 13 -2.68 15.24 13.70
C LEU A 13 -3.98 15.81 14.28
N LYS A 14 -3.91 16.53 15.41
CA LYS A 14 -5.08 17.07 16.14
C LYS A 14 -6.10 15.95 16.47
N ASP A 15 -7.33 16.06 15.97
CA ASP A 15 -8.45 15.14 16.16
C ASP A 15 -8.51 14.01 15.11
N ARG A 16 -7.53 13.93 14.21
CA ARG A 16 -7.51 12.94 13.12
C ARG A 16 -6.86 11.63 13.57
N LYS A 17 -7.10 10.61 12.76
CA LYS A 17 -6.52 9.27 12.86
C LYS A 17 -5.49 9.07 11.75
N VAL A 18 -4.61 8.10 11.91
CA VAL A 18 -3.66 7.66 10.89
C VAL A 18 -4.06 6.28 10.42
N PHE A 19 -4.32 6.17 9.12
CA PHE A 19 -4.62 4.93 8.45
C PHE A 19 -3.48 4.57 7.51
N VAL A 20 -3.30 3.27 7.31
CA VAL A 20 -2.46 2.71 6.27
C VAL A 20 -3.33 1.80 5.44
N THR A 21 -3.25 1.89 4.12
CA THR A 21 -3.95 1.01 3.19
C THR A 21 -2.96 0.23 2.34
N LEU A 22 -3.23 -1.05 2.16
CA LEU A 22 -2.61 -1.86 1.12
C LEU A 22 -3.62 -2.07 0.00
N THR A 23 -3.31 -1.59 -1.20
CA THR A 23 -4.13 -1.74 -2.39
C THR A 23 -3.41 -2.57 -3.43
N CYS A 24 -4.09 -3.58 -3.98
CA CYS A 24 -3.69 -4.25 -5.22
C CYS A 24 -4.63 -3.78 -6.31
N ALA A 25 -4.09 -3.17 -7.37
CA ALA A 25 -4.89 -2.64 -8.46
C ALA A 25 -4.39 -3.17 -9.80
N PHE A 26 -5.33 -3.45 -10.70
CA PHE A 26 -5.05 -3.55 -12.12
C PHE A 26 -5.15 -2.16 -12.74
N ARG A 27 -4.18 -1.80 -13.56
CA ARG A 27 -4.13 -0.54 -14.30
C ARG A 27 -3.94 -0.79 -15.78
N TYR A 28 -4.61 0.00 -16.59
CA TYR A 28 -4.42 0.10 -18.03
C TYR A 28 -4.41 1.59 -18.39
N GLY A 29 -3.32 2.06 -18.98
CA GLY A 29 -3.13 3.48 -19.27
C GLY A 29 -2.02 4.15 -18.45
N ARG A 30 -1.58 5.32 -18.90
CA ARG A 30 -0.73 6.23 -18.12
C ARG A 30 -1.58 7.04 -17.13
N GLU A 31 -1.03 7.36 -15.95
CA GLU A 31 -1.68 8.23 -14.96
C GLU A 31 -1.84 9.69 -15.46
N ASP A 32 -1.11 10.10 -16.52
CA ASP A 32 -0.87 11.52 -16.83
C ASP A 32 -1.53 12.07 -18.13
N LEU A 33 -2.35 11.28 -18.85
CA LEU A 33 -2.87 11.66 -20.18
C LEU A 33 -4.40 11.90 -20.19
N ASP A 34 -4.79 13.10 -19.77
CA ASP A 34 -6.18 13.62 -19.74
C ASP A 34 -6.61 14.35 -21.04
N VAL A 35 -6.39 13.77 -22.24
CA VAL A 35 -6.85 14.46 -23.47
C VAL A 35 -7.42 13.56 -24.58
N LEU A 36 -7.78 12.29 -24.36
CA LEU A 36 -8.64 11.42 -25.23
C LEU A 36 -8.22 9.92 -25.18
N GLY A 37 -7.93 9.35 -24.01
CA GLY A 37 -7.58 7.92 -23.97
C GLY A 37 -7.96 7.26 -22.65
N LEU A 38 -8.75 6.19 -22.74
CA LEU A 38 -9.23 5.40 -21.60
C LEU A 38 -8.08 5.05 -20.64
N SER A 39 -8.17 5.55 -19.41
CA SER A 39 -7.41 5.08 -18.26
C SER A 39 -8.36 4.22 -17.44
N PHE A 40 -8.00 2.96 -17.24
CA PHE A 40 -8.79 2.04 -16.44
C PHE A 40 -7.99 1.62 -15.22
N ARG A 41 -8.62 1.73 -14.06
CA ARG A 41 -8.11 1.22 -12.79
C ARG A 41 -9.20 0.39 -12.13
N LYS A 42 -8.86 -0.84 -11.76
CA LYS A 42 -9.73 -1.70 -10.97
C LYS A 42 -8.97 -2.15 -9.74
N ASP A 43 -9.44 -1.75 -8.58
CA ASP A 43 -8.91 -2.24 -7.31
C ASP A 43 -9.37 -3.71 -7.15
N LEU A 44 -8.40 -4.61 -7.12
CA LEU A 44 -8.61 -6.06 -6.97
C LEU A 44 -8.69 -6.45 -5.49
N TYR A 45 -8.00 -5.68 -4.64
CA TYR A 45 -7.96 -5.88 -3.20
C TYR A 45 -7.63 -4.57 -2.49
N ILE A 46 -8.31 -4.30 -1.38
CA ILE A 46 -8.00 -3.20 -0.48
C ILE A 46 -8.07 -3.73 0.95
N SER A 47 -7.07 -3.39 1.76
CA SER A 47 -7.08 -3.60 3.20
C SER A 47 -6.63 -2.33 3.89
N THR A 48 -7.34 -1.95 4.95
CA THR A 48 -7.07 -0.76 5.74
C THR A 48 -6.67 -1.17 7.15
N PHE A 49 -5.67 -0.51 7.71
CA PHE A 49 -5.17 -0.68 9.06
C PHE A 49 -5.16 0.68 9.78
N GLN A 50 -5.69 0.75 11.01
CA GLN A 50 -5.63 1.98 11.81
C GLN A 50 -4.36 1.98 12.67
N ALA A 51 -3.34 2.71 12.22
CA ALA A 51 -2.06 2.82 12.93
C ALA A 51 -2.16 3.71 14.18
N PHE A 52 -2.97 4.77 14.12
CA PHE A 52 -3.21 5.65 15.26
C PHE A 52 -4.65 6.20 15.25
N PRO A 53 -5.35 6.26 16.41
CA PRO A 53 -4.97 5.62 17.66
C PRO A 53 -4.97 4.08 17.51
N PRO A 54 -4.12 3.35 18.24
CA PRO A 54 -4.01 1.90 18.08
C PRO A 54 -5.30 1.19 18.56
N ILE A 55 -5.81 0.25 17.75
CA ILE A 55 -6.94 -0.61 18.11
C ILE A 55 -6.40 -1.86 18.84
N ALA A 56 -6.91 -2.15 20.03
CA ALA A 56 -6.40 -3.24 20.88
C ALA A 56 -6.52 -4.62 20.21
N GLU A 57 -7.64 -4.87 19.52
CA GLU A 57 -7.97 -6.14 18.87
C GLU A 57 -7.09 -6.44 17.64
N GLU A 58 -6.53 -5.40 17.00
CA GLU A 58 -5.68 -5.54 15.81
C GLU A 58 -4.17 -5.67 16.14
N ARG A 59 -3.81 -5.61 17.43
CA ARG A 59 -2.42 -5.71 17.87
C ARG A 59 -1.91 -7.14 17.74
N LYS A 60 -1.02 -7.32 16.77
CA LYS A 60 -0.19 -8.52 16.64
C LYS A 60 1.18 -8.29 17.29
N PRO A 61 1.91 -9.37 17.65
CA PRO A 61 3.31 -9.26 18.04
C PRO A 61 4.12 -8.53 16.95
N ASN A 62 4.95 -7.57 17.36
CA ASN A 62 5.79 -6.81 16.44
C ASN A 62 6.87 -7.71 15.84
N SER A 63 7.23 -7.45 14.59
CA SER A 63 8.42 -8.05 13.98
C SER A 63 9.70 -7.48 14.59
N ARG A 64 10.82 -8.22 14.48
CA ARG A 64 12.15 -7.74 14.92
C ARG A 64 12.53 -6.39 14.30
N LEU A 65 12.09 -6.13 13.06
CA LEU A 65 12.30 -4.85 12.38
C LEU A 65 11.52 -3.74 13.07
N GLN A 66 10.22 -3.96 13.33
CA GLN A 66 9.36 -2.99 13.99
C GLN A 66 9.89 -2.67 15.39
N GLU A 67 10.28 -3.66 16.19
CA GLU A 67 10.85 -3.43 17.52
C GLU A 67 12.08 -2.51 17.49
N ARG A 68 12.99 -2.72 16.53
CA ARG A 68 14.18 -1.87 16.35
C ARG A 68 13.79 -0.45 15.92
N LEU A 69 12.85 -0.32 14.99
CA LEU A 69 12.39 0.99 14.51
C LEU A 69 11.65 1.76 15.60
N LEU A 70 10.78 1.12 16.37
CA LEU A 70 10.07 1.74 17.49
C LEU A 70 11.05 2.26 18.55
N LYS A 71 12.08 1.47 18.89
CA LYS A 71 13.14 1.92 19.80
C LYS A 71 13.94 3.11 19.25
N LYS A 72 14.21 3.13 17.94
CA LYS A 72 15.00 4.18 17.29
C LYS A 72 14.23 5.48 17.06
N LEU A 73 12.95 5.39 16.67
CA LEU A 73 12.12 6.52 16.25
C LEU A 73 11.33 7.14 17.42
N GLY A 74 11.19 6.44 18.54
CA GLY A 74 10.56 6.95 19.75
C GLY A 74 9.05 6.77 19.79
N GLN A 75 8.39 7.54 20.66
CA GLN A 75 7.00 7.30 21.07
C GLN A 75 5.95 7.58 19.99
N GLN A 76 6.30 8.38 18.97
CA GLN A 76 5.40 8.73 17.88
C GLN A 76 5.46 7.77 16.69
N ALA A 77 6.17 6.65 16.86
CA ALA A 77 6.29 5.60 15.89
C ALA A 77 5.21 4.53 16.14
N HIS A 78 4.40 4.25 15.12
CA HIS A 78 3.27 3.33 15.21
C HIS A 78 3.42 2.20 14.18
N PRO A 79 3.40 0.92 14.60
CA PRO A 79 3.57 -0.19 13.68
C PRO A 79 2.28 -0.47 12.89
N PHE A 80 2.43 -1.01 11.67
CA PHE A 80 1.34 -1.58 10.88
C PHE A 80 1.78 -2.89 10.23
N HIS A 81 0.82 -3.78 9.94
CA HIS A 81 1.06 -5.06 9.28
C HIS A 81 -0.03 -5.37 8.25
N PHE A 82 0.35 -6.04 7.18
CA PHE A 82 -0.58 -6.64 6.23
C PHE A 82 -0.18 -8.07 5.86
N THR A 83 -1.17 -8.94 5.74
CA THR A 83 -1.00 -10.25 5.12
C THR A 83 -1.64 -10.21 3.74
N ILE A 84 -0.82 -10.34 2.69
CA ILE A 84 -1.32 -10.39 1.32
C ILE A 84 -1.94 -11.78 1.07
N PRO A 85 -3.22 -11.90 0.68
CA PRO A 85 -3.82 -13.18 0.32
C PRO A 85 -3.06 -13.86 -0.83
N GLN A 86 -2.87 -15.17 -0.73
CA GLN A 86 -2.04 -15.94 -1.67
C GLN A 86 -2.61 -15.97 -3.10
N ASN A 87 -3.94 -15.92 -3.22
CA ASN A 87 -4.67 -15.95 -4.48
C ASN A 87 -4.62 -14.63 -5.27
N LEU A 88 -4.01 -13.57 -4.74
CA LEU A 88 -3.84 -12.33 -5.48
C LEU A 88 -2.71 -12.43 -6.53
N PRO A 89 -2.84 -11.76 -7.69
CA PRO A 89 -1.82 -11.78 -8.74
C PRO A 89 -0.48 -11.20 -8.27
N CYS A 90 0.63 -11.63 -8.87
CA CYS A 90 1.93 -11.00 -8.64
C CYS A 90 2.03 -9.65 -9.36
N SER A 91 2.98 -8.82 -8.94
CA SER A 91 3.27 -7.56 -9.62
C SER A 91 3.82 -7.85 -11.01
N VAL A 92 3.11 -7.38 -12.03
CA VAL A 92 3.47 -7.57 -13.44
C VAL A 92 3.12 -6.30 -14.21
N THR A 93 3.94 -5.94 -15.18
CA THR A 93 3.66 -4.80 -16.06
C THR A 93 4.00 -5.21 -17.48
N LEU A 94 3.01 -5.10 -18.36
CA LEU A 94 3.17 -5.22 -19.80
C LEU A 94 3.45 -3.83 -20.35
N GLN A 95 4.65 -3.66 -20.89
CA GLN A 95 5.05 -2.44 -21.58
C GLN A 95 4.74 -2.62 -23.08
N PRO A 96 4.05 -1.66 -23.71
CA PRO A 96 3.81 -1.70 -25.14
C PRO A 96 5.13 -1.56 -25.90
N GLY A 97 5.26 -2.26 -27.01
CA GLY A 97 6.36 -2.08 -27.96
C GLY A 97 6.30 -0.72 -28.66
N PRO A 98 7.37 -0.32 -29.37
CA PRO A 98 7.43 0.96 -30.08
C PRO A 98 6.30 1.16 -31.10
N GLU A 99 5.86 0.08 -31.75
CA GLU A 99 4.80 0.07 -32.77
C GLU A 99 3.39 -0.19 -32.18
N ASP A 100 3.31 -0.50 -30.89
CA ASP A 100 2.03 -0.79 -30.25
C ASP A 100 1.30 0.51 -29.89
N THR A 101 0.07 0.66 -30.37
CA THR A 101 -0.82 1.75 -29.96
C THR A 101 -1.44 1.54 -28.57
N GLY A 102 -1.23 0.36 -27.98
CA GLY A 102 -1.72 -0.01 -26.65
C GLY A 102 -1.01 0.77 -25.54
N LYS A 103 -1.73 1.08 -24.45
CA LYS A 103 -1.11 1.69 -23.27
C LYS A 103 -0.54 0.60 -22.34
N ALA A 104 0.47 0.96 -21.55
CA ALA A 104 1.01 0.07 -20.51
C ALA A 104 -0.10 -0.40 -19.57
N CYS A 105 -0.05 -1.67 -19.20
CA CYS A 105 -1.01 -2.27 -18.29
C CYS A 105 -0.34 -3.23 -17.33
N GLY A 106 -0.94 -3.45 -16.16
CA GLY A 106 -0.31 -4.28 -15.16
C GLY A 106 -1.04 -4.29 -13.83
N VAL A 107 -0.44 -5.03 -12.90
CA VAL A 107 -0.88 -5.14 -11.51
C VAL A 107 0.20 -4.54 -10.63
N ASP A 108 -0.18 -3.54 -9.84
CA ASP A 108 0.68 -2.91 -8.84
C ASP A 108 0.13 -3.10 -7.42
N TYR A 109 1.05 -3.09 -6.45
CA TYR A 109 0.72 -3.03 -5.03
C TYR A 109 1.15 -1.69 -4.47
N GLU A 110 0.26 -1.03 -3.75
CA GLU A 110 0.46 0.29 -3.19
C GLU A 110 0.22 0.25 -1.68
N VAL A 111 1.20 0.71 -0.92
CA VAL A 111 1.03 1.05 0.49
C VAL A 111 0.87 2.55 0.58
N ARG A 112 -0.24 3.00 1.17
CA ARG A 112 -0.52 4.42 1.36
C ARG A 112 -0.84 4.71 2.82
N ALA A 113 -0.10 5.62 3.45
CA ALA A 113 -0.41 6.10 4.78
C ALA A 113 -1.01 7.51 4.69
N PHE A 114 -2.05 7.79 5.46
CA PHE A 114 -2.74 9.08 5.44
C PHE A 114 -3.42 9.43 6.76
N CYS A 115 -3.64 10.73 6.97
CA CYS A 115 -4.38 11.24 8.13
C CYS A 115 -5.83 11.57 7.75
N ALA A 116 -6.83 11.02 8.45
CA ALA A 116 -8.25 11.29 8.21
C ALA A 116 -9.08 11.15 9.49
N ARG A 117 -10.28 11.71 9.55
CA ARG A 117 -11.21 11.52 10.69
C ARG A 117 -11.90 10.15 10.62
N ALA A 118 -12.20 9.70 9.41
CA ALA A 118 -12.86 8.44 9.11
C ALA A 118 -12.19 7.74 7.91
N VAL A 119 -12.41 6.43 7.75
CA VAL A 119 -11.79 5.64 6.67
C VAL A 119 -12.37 6.03 5.31
N GLU A 120 -13.64 6.42 5.28
CA GLU A 120 -14.41 6.78 4.10
C GLU A 120 -14.09 8.21 3.60
N GLU A 121 -13.33 8.99 4.36
CA GLU A 121 -12.99 10.36 4.01
C GLU A 121 -12.09 10.40 2.76
N LYS A 122 -12.35 11.37 1.89
CA LYS A 122 -11.54 11.56 0.68
C LYS A 122 -10.10 11.91 1.05
N ILE A 123 -9.15 11.05 0.68
CA ILE A 123 -7.73 11.21 0.99
C ILE A 123 -7.13 12.37 0.17
N HIS A 124 -6.55 13.38 0.84
CA HIS A 124 -5.84 14.47 0.17
C HIS A 124 -4.36 14.12 -0.09
N LYS A 125 -3.78 14.67 -1.17
CA LYS A 125 -2.35 14.44 -1.48
C LYS A 125 -1.43 15.03 -0.40
N ARG A 126 -1.81 16.16 0.21
CA ARG A 126 -1.00 16.88 1.21
C ARG A 126 -0.78 16.15 2.54
N ASN A 127 -1.65 15.19 2.87
CA ASN A 127 -1.64 14.46 4.14
C ASN A 127 -1.54 12.95 3.91
N SER A 128 -0.99 12.54 2.77
CA SER A 128 -0.79 11.15 2.43
C SER A 128 0.57 10.91 1.81
N VAL A 129 1.20 9.80 2.17
CA VAL A 129 2.40 9.28 1.51
C VAL A 129 2.09 7.95 0.86
N ARG A 130 2.68 7.70 -0.31
CA ARG A 130 2.42 6.53 -1.15
C ARG A 130 3.75 5.85 -1.46
N LEU A 131 3.80 4.53 -1.33
CA LEU A 131 4.93 3.69 -1.74
C LEU A 131 4.41 2.50 -2.56
N VAL A 132 4.92 2.35 -3.78
CA VAL A 132 4.64 1.16 -4.60
C VAL A 132 5.58 0.04 -4.16
N ILE A 133 5.02 -1.14 -3.91
CA ILE A 133 5.75 -2.35 -3.54
C ILE A 133 5.49 -3.45 -4.58
N ARG A 134 6.29 -4.52 -4.54
CA ARG A 134 6.16 -5.66 -5.45
C ARG A 134 5.81 -6.94 -4.71
N LYS A 135 4.82 -7.68 -5.22
CA LYS A 135 4.61 -9.10 -4.91
C LYS A 135 5.36 -9.92 -5.95
N VAL A 136 6.40 -10.64 -5.54
CA VAL A 136 7.23 -11.48 -6.41
C VAL A 136 6.99 -12.94 -6.07
N GLN A 137 6.81 -13.79 -7.09
CA GLN A 137 6.76 -15.23 -6.92
C GLN A 137 8.17 -15.80 -7.04
N TYR A 138 8.61 -16.52 -6.02
CA TYR A 138 9.86 -17.29 -6.07
C TYR A 138 9.57 -18.68 -6.63
N ALA A 139 10.55 -19.25 -7.34
CA ALA A 139 10.48 -20.63 -7.78
C ALA A 139 10.47 -21.58 -6.57
N PRO A 140 9.64 -22.65 -6.58
CA PRO A 140 9.69 -23.66 -5.53
C PRO A 140 11.00 -24.46 -5.61
N GLU A 141 11.47 -24.98 -4.48
CA GLU A 141 12.69 -25.81 -4.41
C GLU A 141 12.53 -27.13 -5.17
N LYS A 142 11.32 -27.69 -5.16
CA LYS A 142 10.99 -28.89 -5.93
C LYS A 142 10.46 -28.48 -7.30
N PRO A 143 11.09 -28.92 -8.40
CA PRO A 143 10.54 -28.75 -9.74
C PRO A 143 9.12 -29.33 -9.82
N GLY A 144 8.28 -28.74 -10.65
CA GLY A 144 7.00 -29.34 -11.03
C GLY A 144 7.19 -30.67 -11.78
N PRO A 145 6.13 -31.49 -11.87
CA PRO A 145 6.17 -32.77 -12.59
C PRO A 145 6.44 -32.61 -14.09
#